data_AF-K9VIE5-F1
#
_entry.id   AF-K9VIE5-F1
#
_cell.length_a   1.000
_cell.length_b   1.000
_cell.length_c   1.000
_cell.angle_alpha   90.00
_cell.angle_beta   90.00
_cell.angle_gamma   90.00
#
_symmetry.space_group_name_H-M   'P 1'
#
loop_
_entity.id
_entity.type
_entity.pdbx_description
1 polymer ?
#
loop_
_entity_poly.entity_id
_entity_poly.type
_entity_poly.pdbx_seq_one_letter_code
_entity_poly.pdbx_strand_id
1 'polypeptide(L)'
;MNQQNSEVSAFLPILQKGIWLFGILSWIFGLTDRTIALLSDGYLSAIDIVQLFTASFFFISWLLLSPFLGLNSQSQPKEEASP
;
A
#
# COMPACT_ATOMS: atom_id res chain seq x y z
N MET A 1 29.12 18.92 5.13
CA MET A 1 27.74 18.87 4.61
C MET A 1 27.23 17.43 4.33
N ASN A 2 27.80 16.38 4.93
CA ASN A 2 27.39 14.99 4.66
C ASN A 2 26.49 14.37 5.75
N GLN A 3 26.37 15.00 6.92
CA GLN A 3 25.67 14.41 8.07
C GLN A 3 24.14 14.47 7.95
N GLN A 4 23.59 15.56 7.38
CA GLN A 4 22.15 15.69 7.14
C GLN A 4 21.59 14.60 6.20
N ASN A 5 22.39 14.11 5.25
CA ASN A 5 21.95 13.07 4.32
C ASN A 5 21.80 11.70 5.00
N SER A 6 22.67 11.38 5.97
CA SER A 6 22.57 10.14 6.76
C SER A 6 21.34 10.13 7.66
N GLU A 7 21.03 11.26 8.29
CA GLU A 7 19.85 11.38 9.15
C GLU A 7 18.57 11.24 8.33
N VAL A 8 18.45 11.97 7.22
CA VAL A 8 17.30 11.89 6.30
C VAL A 8 17.12 10.45 5.77
N SER A 9 18.21 9.79 5.39
CA SER A 9 18.17 8.39 4.91
C SER A 9 17.64 7.40 5.95
N ALA A 10 17.83 7.66 7.25
CA ALA A 10 17.27 6.85 8.33
C ALA A 10 15.78 7.15 8.61
N PHE A 11 15.33 8.39 8.35
CA PHE A 11 13.93 8.79 8.52
C PHE A 11 13.02 8.40 7.35
N LEU A 12 13.55 8.33 6.12
CA LEU A 12 12.79 7.91 4.94
C LEU A 12 12.04 6.57 5.10
N PRO A 13 12.63 5.47 5.58
CA PRO A 13 11.91 4.21 5.74
C PRO A 13 10.80 4.27 6.80
N ILE A 14 10.97 5.11 7.83
CA ILE A 14 9.95 5.33 8.87
C ILE A 14 8.77 6.14 8.28
N LEU A 15 9.08 7.21 7.54
CA LEU A 15 8.08 8.02 6.86
C LEU A 15 7.34 7.22 5.78
N GLN A 16 8.04 6.42 4.98
CA GLN A 16 7.45 5.56 3.97
C GLN A 16 6.46 4.56 4.59
N LYS A 17 6.84 3.92 5.71
CA LYS A 17 5.93 3.06 6.49
C LYS A 17 4.73 3.83 7.05
N GLY A 18 4.96 5.04 7.57
CA GLY A 18 3.91 5.90 8.10
C GLY A 18 2.90 6.33 7.03
N ILE A 19 3.38 6.81 5.88
CA ILE A 19 2.57 7.22 4.73
C ILE A 19 1.81 6.01 4.16
N TRP A 20 2.45 4.84 4.11
CA TRP A 20 1.81 3.61 3.66
C TRP A 20 0.65 3.21 4.59
N LEU A 21 0.88 3.20 5.91
CA LEU A 21 -0.15 2.87 6.92
C LEU A 21 -1.27 3.92 6.96
N PHE A 22 -0.92 5.20 6.89
CA PHE A 22 -1.89 6.30 6.82
C PHE A 22 -2.72 6.22 5.55
N GLY A 23 -2.11 5.86 4.42
CA GLY A 23 -2.82 5.56 3.18
C GLY A 23 -3.84 4.45 3.39
N ILE A 24 -3.45 3.32 4.00
CA ILE A 24 -4.39 2.22 4.29
C ILE A 24 -5.58 2.69 5.12
N LEU A 25 -5.32 3.43 6.20
CA LEU A 25 -6.39 3.97 7.05
C LEU A 25 -7.29 4.94 6.28
N SER A 26 -6.71 5.81 5.44
CA SER A 26 -7.45 6.76 4.60
C SER A 26 -8.33 6.04 3.57
N TRP A 27 -7.82 4.97 2.94
CA TRP A 27 -8.58 4.15 2.00
C TRP A 27 -9.75 3.44 2.68
N ILE A 28 -9.51 2.79 3.83
CA ILE A 28 -10.57 2.10 4.60
C ILE A 28 -11.63 3.10 5.06
N PHE A 29 -11.19 4.25 5.61
CA PHE A 29 -12.10 5.29 6.07
C PHE A 29 -12.93 5.88 4.93
N GLY A 30 -12.31 6.22 3.79
CA GLY A 30 -12.99 6.78 2.63
C GLY A 30 -13.94 5.80 1.94
N LEU A 31 -13.57 4.51 1.85
CA LEU A 31 -14.45 3.45 1.37
C LEU A 31 -15.64 3.27 2.31
N THR A 32 -15.40 3.26 3.62
CA THR A 32 -16.45 3.08 4.63
C THR A 32 -17.42 4.25 4.63
N ASP A 33 -16.93 5.50 4.62
CA ASP A 33 -17.75 6.71 4.55
C ASP A 33 -18.69 6.69 3.34
N ARG A 34 -18.14 6.43 2.14
CA ARG A 34 -18.94 6.31 0.92
C ARG A 34 -19.92 5.15 0.99
N THR A 35 -19.50 3.99 1.49
CA THR A 35 -20.37 2.82 1.63
C THR A 35 -21.53 3.11 2.59
N ILE A 36 -21.28 3.82 3.69
CA ILE A 36 -22.31 4.23 4.67
C ILE A 36 -23.26 5.26 4.04
N ALA A 37 -22.75 6.25 3.30
CA ALA A 37 -23.57 7.22 2.60
C ALA A 37 -24.52 6.54 1.60
N LEU A 38 -24.01 5.59 0.83
CA LEU A 38 -24.79 4.80 -0.13
C LEU A 38 -25.82 3.88 0.56
N LEU A 39 -25.43 3.28 1.68
CA LEU A 39 -26.33 2.44 2.47
C LEU A 39 -27.46 3.28 3.11
N SER A 40 -27.16 4.52 3.51
CA SER A 40 -28.15 5.47 4.01
C SER A 40 -29.07 5.99 2.91
N ASP A 41 -28.58 6.11 1.68
CA ASP A 41 -29.39 6.55 0.52
C ASP A 41 -30.27 5.41 -0.02
N GLY A 42 -29.99 4.15 0.38
CA GLY A 42 -30.83 2.98 0.10
C GLY A 42 -30.84 2.53 -1.37
N TYR A 43 -30.11 3.23 -2.24
CA TYR A 43 -30.01 2.95 -3.66
C TYR A 43 -28.54 2.77 -4.05
N LEU A 44 -28.12 1.51 -4.22
CA LEU A 44 -26.81 1.20 -4.79
C LEU A 44 -26.91 1.33 -6.31
N SER A 45 -26.49 2.47 -6.85
CA SER A 45 -26.42 2.63 -8.30
C SER A 45 -25.26 1.80 -8.87
N ALA A 46 -25.40 1.33 -10.10
CA ALA A 46 -24.35 0.56 -10.78
C ALA A 46 -23.01 1.33 -10.84
N ILE A 47 -23.08 2.66 -10.90
CA ILE A 47 -21.90 3.52 -10.89
C ILE A 47 -21.15 3.46 -9.57
N ASP A 48 -21.86 3.37 -8.45
CA ASP A 48 -21.27 3.30 -7.11
C ASP A 48 -20.52 1.99 -6.92
N ILE A 49 -21.05 0.89 -7.46
CA ILE A 49 -20.39 -0.42 -7.46
C ILE A 49 -19.09 -0.37 -8.26
N VAL A 50 -19.13 0.18 -9.48
CA VAL A 50 -17.91 0.35 -10.31
C VAL A 50 -16.90 1.26 -9.62
N GLN A 51 -17.36 2.27 -8.90
CA GLN A 51 -16.51 3.22 -8.19
C GLN A 51 -15.89 2.60 -6.93
N LEU A 52 -16.65 1.82 -6.16
CA LEU A 52 -16.13 1.02 -5.04
C LEU A 52 -15.09 0.01 -5.54
N PHE A 53 -15.38 -0.66 -6.66
CA PHE A 53 -14.48 -1.62 -7.27
C PHE A 53 -13.18 -0.96 -7.74
N THR A 54 -13.28 0.18 -8.43
CA THR A 54 -12.14 0.96 -8.88
C THR A 54 -11.32 1.45 -7.68
N ALA A 55 -11.96 2.04 -6.66
CA ALA A 55 -11.30 2.47 -5.44
C ALA A 55 -10.61 1.29 -4.71
N SER A 56 -11.24 0.12 -4.68
CA SER A 56 -10.64 -1.11 -4.13
C SER A 56 -9.45 -1.58 -4.96
N PHE A 57 -9.50 -1.48 -6.29
CA PHE A 57 -8.37 -1.77 -7.16
C PHE A 57 -7.18 -0.83 -6.89
N PHE A 58 -7.44 0.46 -6.73
CA PHE A 58 -6.43 1.43 -6.34
C PHE A 58 -5.87 1.15 -4.95
N PHE A 59 -6.72 0.75 -3.99
CA PHE A 59 -6.29 0.32 -2.66
C PHE A 59 -5.39 -0.93 -2.71
N ILE A 60 -5.74 -1.93 -3.51
CA ILE A 60 -4.91 -3.14 -3.71
C ILE A 60 -3.59 -2.75 -4.38
N SER A 61 -3.63 -1.87 -5.39
CA SER A 61 -2.42 -1.34 -6.04
C SER A 61 -1.54 -0.55 -5.06
N TRP A 62 -2.14 0.16 -4.11
CA TRP A 62 -1.46 0.85 -3.01
C TRP A 62 -0.84 -0.14 -2.00
N LEU A 63 -1.54 -1.24 -1.68
CA LEU A 63 -0.97 -2.34 -0.89
C LEU A 63 0.17 -3.04 -1.62
N LEU A 64 0.07 -3.24 -2.93
CA LEU A 64 1.12 -3.86 -3.76
C LEU A 64 2.36 -2.99 -3.88
N LEU A 65 2.19 -1.66 -3.88
CA LEU A 65 3.29 -0.70 -3.78
C LEU A 65 3.99 -0.74 -2.42
N SER A 66 3.58 -1.63 -1.51
CA SER A 66 4.20 -1.84 -0.21
C SER A 66 5.73 -1.87 -0.33
N PRO A 67 6.45 -1.17 0.58
CA PRO A 67 7.91 -1.22 0.64
C PRO A 67 8.48 -2.63 0.85
N PHE A 68 7.62 -3.61 1.16
CA PHE A 68 7.99 -5.02 1.30
C PHE A 68 8.00 -5.82 0.00
N LEU A 69 7.49 -5.28 -1.12
CA LEU A 69 7.60 -5.92 -2.44
C LEU A 69 9.03 -5.77 -3.04
N GLY A 70 10.02 -5.51 -2.20
CA GLY A 70 11.41 -5.76 -2.51
C GLY A 70 11.66 -7.27 -2.39
N LEU A 71 11.40 -7.98 -3.49
CA LEU A 71 11.92 -9.32 -3.75
C LEU A 71 13.33 -9.47 -3.15
N ASN A 72 13.39 -10.24 -2.08
CA ASN A 72 14.51 -11.07 -1.69
C ASN A 72 14.88 -12.00 -2.86
N SER A 73 15.45 -11.42 -3.91
CA SER A 73 16.14 -12.13 -4.98
C SER A 73 17.51 -12.56 -4.45
N GLN A 74 17.53 -13.40 -3.41
CA GLN A 74 18.66 -14.28 -3.15
C GLN A 74 18.49 -15.50 -4.04
N SER A 75 18.65 -15.30 -5.35
CA SER A 75 19.12 -16.38 -6.21
C SER A 75 20.58 -16.63 -5.83
N GLN A 76 20.82 -17.57 -4.92
CA GLN A 76 22.10 -18.24 -4.80
C GLN A 76 22.07 -19.46 -5.75
N PRO A 77 22.70 -19.41 -6.93
CA PRO A 77 23.09 -20.62 -7.62
C PRO A 77 24.51 -20.99 -7.19
N LYS A 78 24.66 -22.25 -6.74
CA LYS A 78 25.88 -23.06 -6.69
C LYS A 78 26.79 -22.86 -5.47
N GLU A 79 26.56 -23.69 -4.46
CA GLU A 79 27.62 -24.27 -3.63
C GLU A 79 27.34 -25.78 -3.59
N GLU A 80 27.96 -26.51 -4.49
CA GLU A 80 29.07 -27.41 -4.15
C GLU A 80 28.52 -28.83 -3.88
N ALA A 81 28.14 -29.49 -4.98
CA ALA A 81 28.10 -30.95 -5.02
C ALA A 81 29.40 -31.41 -5.68
N SER A 82 30.39 -31.81 -4.88
CA SER A 82 30.84 -33.21 -4.91
C SER A 82 31.86 -33.47 -3.79
N PRO A 83 31.75 -34.60 -3.08
CA PRO A 83 32.78 -35.14 -2.20
C PRO A 83 34.02 -35.64 -2.98
#